data_AF-A0A315Z839-F1
#
_entry.id   AF-A0A315Z839-F1
#
_cell.length_a   1.000
_cell.length_b   1.000
_cell.length_c   1.000
_cell.angle_alpha   90.00
_cell.angle_beta   90.00
_cell.angle_gamma   90.00
#
_symmetry.space_group_name_H-M   'P 1'
#
loop_
_entity.id
_entity.type
_entity.pdbx_description
1 polymer ?
#
loop_
_entity_poly.entity_id
_entity_poly.type
_entity_poly.pdbx_seq_one_letter_code
_entity_poly.pdbx_strand_id
1 'polypeptide(L)'
;MEKKNFSQSFFTPETSLEEIETRIYLEYKTRELTAIRQRMLSNKKRRLYTRVSSVAASLLIFFMFSYANLNVSPSSIALQKADKYSYLYRNSSVNEKQNIPIQDAIALIQKSDFKSAISLLEKQKQEQFSDHYDWYLGLAYLGDGKMEKAQQLFNYIESQSNHLYHNEITTYFNFQLFVLEVTK
;
A
#
# COMPACT_ATOMS: atom_id res chain seq x y z
N MET A 1 -6.34 69.27 -9.34
CA MET A 1 -7.47 69.34 -8.40
C MET A 1 -8.75 69.54 -9.21
N GLU A 2 -9.45 68.46 -9.56
CA GLU A 2 -10.74 68.53 -10.27
C GLU A 2 -11.88 68.46 -9.26
N LYS A 3 -12.67 69.53 -9.18
CA LYS A 3 -13.91 69.57 -8.39
C LYS A 3 -14.99 68.82 -9.18
N LYS A 4 -15.32 67.60 -8.77
CA LYS A 4 -16.54 66.93 -9.25
C LYS A 4 -17.77 67.67 -8.69
N ASN A 5 -18.44 68.41 -9.56
CA ASN A 5 -19.74 69.00 -9.30
C ASN A 5 -20.76 67.88 -9.08
N PHE A 6 -21.15 67.66 -7.82
CA PHE A 6 -22.29 66.84 -7.46
C PHE A 6 -23.56 67.64 -7.79
N SER A 7 -24.15 67.39 -8.96
CA SER A 7 -25.49 67.86 -9.28
C SER A 7 -26.46 67.25 -8.28
N GLN A 8 -27.04 68.10 -7.42
CA GLN A 8 -28.16 67.73 -6.55
C GLN A 8 -29.36 67.36 -7.43
N SER A 9 -29.60 66.07 -7.65
CA SER A 9 -30.85 65.62 -8.25
C SER A 9 -31.96 65.82 -7.22
N PHE A 10 -32.77 66.85 -7.43
CA PHE A 10 -33.98 67.09 -6.67
C PHE A 10 -34.88 65.85 -6.74
N PHE A 11 -35.24 65.32 -5.56
CA PHE A 11 -36.29 64.32 -5.41
C PHE A 11 -37.60 64.95 -5.90
N THR A 12 -38.14 64.47 -7.02
CA THR A 12 -39.48 64.84 -7.47
C THR A 12 -40.51 64.17 -6.54
N PRO A 13 -41.51 64.90 -5.99
CA PRO A 13 -42.36 64.39 -4.89
C PRO A 13 -43.41 63.34 -5.29
N GLU A 14 -43.46 62.91 -6.55
CA GLU A 14 -44.46 61.96 -7.07
C GLU A 14 -43.79 60.71 -7.63
N THR A 15 -43.02 59.99 -6.81
CA THR A 15 -42.79 58.57 -7.11
C THR A 15 -44.12 57.86 -6.96
N SER A 16 -44.62 57.26 -8.06
CA SER A 16 -45.86 56.51 -8.01
C SER A 16 -45.71 55.32 -7.05
N LEU A 17 -46.81 54.90 -6.42
CA LEU A 17 -46.85 53.72 -5.56
C LEU A 17 -46.21 52.49 -6.25
N GLU A 18 -46.46 52.37 -7.55
CA GLU A 18 -45.94 51.29 -8.42
C GLU A 18 -44.41 51.28 -8.51
N GLU A 19 -43.74 52.44 -8.57
CA GLU A 19 -42.28 52.52 -8.55
C GLU A 19 -41.69 52.05 -7.22
N ILE A 20 -42.35 52.39 -6.11
CA ILE A 20 -41.94 51.97 -4.76
C ILE A 20 -42.08 50.45 -4.63
N GLU A 21 -43.21 49.89 -5.05
CA GLU A 21 -43.46 48.45 -5.04
C GLU A 21 -42.43 47.69 -5.89
N THR A 22 -42.14 48.20 -7.09
CA THR A 22 -41.14 47.62 -7.99
C THR A 22 -39.75 47.63 -7.37
N ARG A 23 -39.35 48.74 -6.72
CA ARG A 23 -38.05 48.85 -6.04
C ARG A 23 -37.95 47.86 -4.88
N ILE A 24 -38.98 47.74 -4.05
CA ILE A 24 -39.02 46.79 -2.92
C ILE A 24 -38.89 45.35 -3.45
N TYR A 25 -39.62 45.01 -4.51
CA TYR A 25 -39.56 43.69 -5.13
C TYR A 25 -38.17 43.37 -5.70
N LEU A 26 -37.57 44.31 -6.45
CA LEU A 26 -36.22 44.15 -7.01
C LEU A 26 -35.15 44.00 -5.92
N GLU A 27 -35.26 44.77 -4.84
CA GLU A 27 -34.34 44.66 -3.71
C GLU A 27 -34.45 43.29 -3.04
N TYR A 28 -35.68 42.81 -2.79
CA TYR A 28 -35.93 41.48 -2.25
C TYR A 28 -35.31 40.39 -3.14
N LYS A 29 -35.55 40.46 -4.46
CA LYS A 29 -35.01 39.49 -5.42
C LYS A 29 -33.48 39.54 -5.51
N THR A 30 -32.90 40.72 -5.44
CA THR A 30 -31.44 40.89 -5.44
C THR A 30 -30.81 40.28 -4.19
N ARG A 31 -31.42 40.46 -3.02
CA ARG A 31 -30.99 39.82 -1.77
C ARG A 31 -31.10 38.29 -1.86
N GLU A 32 -32.21 37.77 -2.40
CA GLU A 32 -32.43 36.33 -2.61
C GLU A 32 -31.36 35.74 -3.54
N LEU A 33 -31.12 36.36 -4.71
CA LEU A 33 -30.09 35.92 -5.66
C LEU A 33 -28.69 35.98 -5.06
N THR A 34 -28.38 37.01 -4.27
CA THR A 34 -27.09 37.13 -3.59
C THR A 34 -26.90 36.02 -2.56
N ALA A 35 -27.94 35.69 -1.78
CA ALA A 35 -27.89 34.59 -0.84
C ALA A 35 -27.71 33.23 -1.53
N ILE A 36 -28.40 32.99 -2.65
CA ILE A 36 -28.22 31.78 -3.47
C ILE A 36 -26.78 31.70 -4.00
N ARG A 37 -26.25 32.81 -4.54
CA ARG A 37 -24.87 32.87 -5.04
C ARG A 37 -23.85 32.58 -3.93
N GLN A 38 -24.04 33.15 -2.75
CA GLN A 38 -23.18 32.87 -1.59
C GLN A 38 -23.24 31.39 -1.18
N ARG A 39 -24.43 30.77 -1.13
CA ARG A 39 -24.59 29.32 -0.87
C ARG A 39 -23.93 28.45 -1.94
N MET A 40 -24.03 28.82 -3.22
CA MET A 40 -23.35 28.11 -4.30
C MET A 40 -21.83 28.20 -4.18
N LEU A 41 -21.30 29.39 -3.85
CA LEU A 41 -19.86 29.60 -3.66
C LEU A 41 -19.33 28.83 -2.44
N SER A 42 -20.05 28.84 -1.32
CA SER A 42 -19.65 28.08 -0.13
C SER A 42 -19.70 26.57 -0.38
N ASN A 43 -20.73 26.08 -1.07
CA ASN A 43 -20.81 24.68 -1.49
C ASN A 43 -19.69 24.28 -2.47
N LYS A 44 -19.34 25.16 -3.42
CA LYS A 44 -18.21 24.93 -4.33
C LYS A 44 -16.89 24.83 -3.56
N LYS A 45 -16.65 25.73 -2.59
CA LYS A 45 -15.48 25.66 -1.70
C LYS A 45 -15.47 24.35 -0.91
N ARG A 46 -16.58 23.99 -0.25
CA ARG A 46 -16.69 22.74 0.52
C ARG A 46 -16.38 21.51 -0.34
N ARG A 47 -16.93 21.43 -1.55
CA ARG A 47 -16.64 20.34 -2.51
C ARG A 47 -15.16 20.31 -2.93
N LEU A 48 -14.55 21.47 -3.12
CA LEU A 48 -13.12 21.55 -3.44
C LEU A 48 -12.28 21.04 -2.26
N TYR A 49 -12.57 21.51 -1.04
CA TYR A 49 -11.88 21.04 0.17
C TYR A 49 -11.99 19.53 0.34
N THR A 50 -13.18 18.94 0.18
CA THR A 50 -13.35 17.49 0.31
C THR A 50 -12.56 16.70 -0.73
N ARG A 51 -12.42 17.23 -1.97
CA ARG A 51 -11.63 16.58 -3.03
C ARG A 51 -10.14 16.67 -2.75
N VAL A 52 -9.66 17.85 -2.32
CA VAL A 52 -8.25 18.03 -1.98
C VAL A 52 -7.88 17.21 -0.76
N SER A 53 -8.73 17.18 0.28
CA SER A 53 -8.48 16.38 1.47
C SER A 53 -8.48 14.87 1.19
N SER A 54 -9.37 14.38 0.30
CA SER A 54 -9.37 12.96 -0.07
C SER A 54 -8.11 12.56 -0.84
N VAL A 55 -7.63 13.42 -1.75
CA VAL A 55 -6.38 13.19 -2.49
C VAL A 55 -5.19 13.20 -1.53
N ALA A 56 -5.10 14.19 -0.64
CA ALA A 56 -4.03 14.28 0.36
C ALA A 56 -4.03 13.07 1.30
N ALA A 57 -5.20 12.64 1.79
CA ALA A 57 -5.32 11.44 2.62
C ALA A 57 -4.86 10.18 1.89
N SER A 58 -5.24 10.04 0.61
CA SER A 58 -4.82 8.90 -0.22
C SER A 58 -3.31 8.86 -0.41
N LEU A 59 -2.68 10.03 -0.66
CA LEU A 59 -1.23 10.15 -0.75
C LEU A 59 -0.54 9.82 0.57
N LEU A 60 -1.07 10.29 1.71
CA LEU A 60 -0.52 9.97 3.03
C LEU A 60 -0.57 8.46 3.31
N ILE A 61 -1.70 7.80 3.03
CA ILE A 61 -1.82 6.34 3.17
C ILE A 61 -0.80 5.63 2.26
N PHE A 62 -0.66 6.09 1.02
CA PHE A 62 0.33 5.56 0.09
C PHE A 62 1.76 5.72 0.62
N PHE A 63 2.15 6.90 1.09
CA PHE A 63 3.48 7.14 1.65
C PHE A 63 3.74 6.34 2.93
N MET A 64 2.76 6.21 3.82
CA MET A 64 2.89 5.35 5.00
C MET A 64 3.10 3.89 4.62
N PHE A 65 2.33 3.41 3.62
CA PHE A 65 2.50 2.08 3.08
C PHE A 65 3.88 1.89 2.45
N SER A 66 4.32 2.82 1.59
CA SER A 66 5.66 2.78 1.00
C SER A 66 6.75 2.78 2.06
N TYR A 67 6.65 3.66 3.06
CA TYR A 67 7.64 3.76 4.14
C TYR A 67 7.73 2.48 4.97
N ALA A 68 6.60 1.85 5.28
CA ALA A 68 6.58 0.56 5.98
C ALA A 68 7.28 -0.55 5.16
N ASN A 69 7.26 -0.47 3.84
CA ASN A 69 7.88 -1.46 2.95
C ASN A 69 9.34 -1.15 2.58
N LEU A 70 9.83 0.09 2.76
CA LEU A 70 11.19 0.49 2.37
C LEU A 70 12.32 -0.17 3.19
N ASN A 71 12.02 -0.73 4.36
CA ASN A 71 13.00 -1.40 5.23
C ASN A 71 12.96 -2.92 5.13
N VAL A 72 12.25 -3.48 4.15
CA VAL A 72 12.19 -4.93 3.97
C VAL A 72 13.46 -5.37 3.26
N SER A 73 14.37 -6.01 3.99
CA SER A 73 15.56 -6.64 3.41
C SER A 73 15.26 -8.09 3.02
N PRO A 74 15.90 -8.64 1.96
CA PRO A 74 15.71 -10.05 1.58
C PRO A 74 15.95 -11.02 2.74
N SER A 75 16.97 -10.75 3.57
CA SER A 75 17.28 -11.53 4.78
C SER A 75 16.16 -11.48 5.81
N SER A 76 15.55 -10.30 6.05
CA SER A 76 14.43 -10.18 7.01
C SER A 76 13.21 -10.99 6.61
N ILE A 77 12.88 -11.04 5.31
CA ILE A 77 11.79 -11.88 4.79
C ILE A 77 12.14 -13.37 4.99
N ALA A 78 13.36 -13.76 4.61
CA ALA A 78 13.84 -15.13 4.74
C ALA A 78 13.74 -15.64 6.18
N LEU A 79 14.20 -14.82 7.15
CA LEU A 79 14.15 -15.12 8.58
C LEU A 79 12.71 -15.23 9.09
N GLN A 80 11.86 -14.23 8.80
CA GLN A 80 10.46 -14.23 9.23
C GLN A 80 9.71 -15.48 8.74
N LYS A 81 9.94 -15.86 7.48
CA LYS A 81 9.31 -17.03 6.87
C LYS A 81 9.90 -18.33 7.40
N ALA A 82 11.19 -18.41 7.69
CA ALA A 82 11.80 -19.60 8.27
C ALA A 82 11.26 -19.90 9.68
N ASP A 83 11.11 -18.87 10.52
CA ASP A 83 10.62 -19.02 11.89
C ASP A 83 9.19 -19.56 11.94
N LYS A 84 8.32 -19.09 11.03
CA LYS A 84 6.93 -19.55 10.89
C LYS A 84 6.84 -21.04 10.58
N TYR A 85 7.86 -21.72 10.05
CA TYR A 85 7.73 -23.16 9.70
C TYR A 85 8.57 -24.10 10.54
N SER A 86 9.49 -23.56 11.33
CA SER A 86 10.23 -24.34 12.33
C SER A 86 9.32 -25.04 13.35
N TYR A 87 8.17 -24.43 13.69
CA TYR A 87 7.24 -24.98 14.69
C TYR A 87 6.43 -26.17 14.19
N LEU A 88 6.10 -26.20 12.90
CA LEU A 88 5.37 -27.32 12.30
C LEU A 88 6.25 -28.57 12.29
N TYR A 89 7.52 -28.41 11.93
CA TYR A 89 8.48 -29.51 11.89
C TYR A 89 8.80 -30.09 13.28
N ARG A 90 8.78 -29.26 14.32
CA ARG A 90 9.00 -29.72 15.71
C ARG A 90 7.90 -30.68 16.18
N ASN A 91 6.68 -30.53 15.68
CA ASN A 91 5.50 -31.29 16.11
C ASN A 91 5.09 -32.41 15.14
N SER A 92 5.77 -32.54 14.00
CA SER A 92 5.59 -33.63 13.05
C SER A 92 5.84 -35.01 13.66
N SER A 93 5.12 -36.02 13.15
CA SER A 93 5.17 -37.41 13.63
C SER A 93 6.59 -38.01 13.54
N VAL A 94 6.87 -39.03 14.36
CA VAL A 94 8.21 -39.64 14.52
C VAL A 94 8.82 -40.14 13.21
N ASN A 95 8.01 -40.48 12.21
CA ASN A 95 8.50 -40.91 10.88
C ASN A 95 9.01 -39.75 10.01
N GLU A 96 8.64 -38.50 10.31
CA GLU A 96 9.09 -37.29 9.61
C GLU A 96 10.31 -36.64 10.30
N LYS A 97 10.60 -37.02 11.55
CA LYS A 97 11.72 -36.51 12.36
C LYS A 97 13.12 -36.94 11.88
N GLN A 98 13.23 -37.74 10.83
CA GLN A 98 14.51 -38.25 10.33
C GLN A 98 15.24 -37.31 9.34
N ASN A 99 14.65 -36.20 8.89
CA ASN A 99 15.39 -35.22 8.07
C ASN A 99 16.16 -34.21 8.93
N ILE A 100 17.13 -34.73 9.70
CA ILE A 100 18.16 -33.94 10.43
C ILE A 100 18.74 -32.80 9.55
N PRO A 101 19.03 -33.02 8.24
CA PRO A 101 19.64 -31.97 7.42
C PRO A 101 18.77 -30.70 7.23
N ILE A 102 17.44 -30.83 7.28
CA ILE A 102 16.54 -29.68 7.12
C ILE A 102 16.56 -28.82 8.39
N GLN A 103 16.58 -29.42 9.58
CA GLN A 103 16.67 -28.67 10.84
C GLN A 103 17.97 -27.88 10.93
N ASP A 104 19.08 -28.47 10.51
CA ASP A 104 20.38 -27.81 10.46
C ASP A 104 20.36 -26.63 9.48
N ALA A 105 19.75 -26.80 8.31
CA ALA A 105 19.58 -25.71 7.34
C ALA A 105 18.73 -24.57 7.89
N ILE A 106 17.62 -24.87 8.58
CA ILE A 106 16.77 -23.86 9.24
C ILE A 106 17.59 -23.10 10.30
N ALA A 107 18.37 -23.80 11.11
CA ALA A 107 19.21 -23.18 12.13
C ALA A 107 20.29 -22.27 11.51
N LEU A 108 20.83 -22.64 10.36
CA LEU A 108 21.76 -21.79 9.59
C LEU A 108 21.06 -20.55 9.04
N ILE A 109 19.85 -20.69 8.48
CA ILE A 109 19.02 -19.55 8.03
C ILE A 109 18.74 -18.60 9.19
N GLN A 110 18.33 -19.11 10.36
CA GLN A 110 18.06 -18.31 11.56
C GLN A 110 19.30 -17.54 12.06
N LYS A 111 20.49 -18.09 11.84
CA LYS A 111 21.78 -17.43 12.12
C LYS A 111 22.22 -16.48 11.00
N SER A 112 21.39 -16.28 9.98
CA SER A 112 21.72 -15.54 8.75
C SER A 112 22.91 -16.10 7.96
N ASP A 113 23.28 -17.37 8.18
CA ASP A 113 24.30 -18.07 7.41
C ASP A 113 23.66 -18.75 6.19
N PHE A 114 23.17 -17.92 5.27
CA PHE A 114 22.45 -18.37 4.10
C PHE A 114 23.32 -19.19 3.15
N LYS A 115 24.62 -18.92 3.07
CA LYS A 115 25.55 -19.65 2.18
C LYS A 115 25.75 -21.09 2.63
N SER A 116 25.96 -21.31 3.92
CA SER A 116 26.06 -22.66 4.47
C SER A 116 24.72 -23.40 4.34
N ALA A 117 23.59 -22.71 4.57
CA ALA A 117 22.27 -23.29 4.38
C ALA A 117 22.05 -23.74 2.91
N ILE A 118 22.38 -22.90 1.94
CA ILE A 118 22.32 -23.23 0.51
C ILE A 118 23.16 -24.47 0.22
N SER A 119 24.43 -24.49 0.66
CA SER A 119 25.32 -25.61 0.39
C SER A 119 24.80 -26.93 0.97
N LEU A 120 24.19 -26.89 2.16
CA LEU A 120 23.60 -28.07 2.81
C LEU A 120 22.37 -28.56 2.06
N LEU A 121 21.46 -27.64 1.69
CA LEU A 121 20.19 -27.94 1.02
C LEU A 121 20.39 -28.41 -0.42
N GLU A 122 21.30 -27.80 -1.19
CA GLU A 122 21.60 -28.20 -2.57
C GLU A 122 22.16 -29.63 -2.63
N LYS A 123 23.03 -29.99 -1.68
CA LYS A 123 23.58 -31.35 -1.57
C LYS A 123 22.47 -32.38 -1.30
N GLN A 124 21.58 -32.07 -0.36
CA GLN A 124 20.53 -33.00 0.08
C GLN A 124 19.36 -33.13 -0.90
N LYS A 125 19.03 -32.06 -1.64
CA LYS A 125 17.99 -32.10 -2.67
C LYS A 125 18.27 -33.13 -3.78
N GLN A 126 19.54 -33.46 -4.03
CA GLN A 126 19.92 -34.51 -4.98
C GLN A 126 19.63 -35.93 -4.45
N GLU A 127 19.62 -36.09 -3.13
CA GLU A 127 19.45 -37.39 -2.45
C GLU A 127 17.97 -37.66 -2.12
N GLN A 128 17.18 -36.61 -1.87
CA GLN A 128 15.78 -36.74 -1.47
C GLN A 128 14.93 -35.57 -1.98
N PHE A 129 13.82 -35.90 -2.66
CA PHE A 129 12.81 -34.92 -3.03
C PHE A 129 11.87 -34.66 -1.84
N SER A 130 11.78 -33.41 -1.40
CA SER A 130 10.81 -32.95 -0.41
C SER A 130 10.51 -31.47 -0.61
N ASP A 131 9.23 -31.11 -0.51
CA ASP A 131 8.72 -29.74 -0.58
C ASP A 131 9.41 -28.79 0.42
N HIS A 132 9.88 -29.32 1.54
CA HIS A 132 10.65 -28.57 2.53
C HIS A 132 11.98 -28.08 1.97
N TYR A 133 12.68 -28.89 1.16
CA TYR A 133 13.94 -28.48 0.55
C TYR A 133 13.72 -27.31 -0.41
N ASP A 134 12.67 -27.36 -1.23
CA ASP A 134 12.36 -26.28 -2.18
C ASP A 134 12.05 -24.97 -1.45
N TRP A 135 11.24 -25.03 -0.40
CA TRP A 135 10.89 -23.86 0.40
C TRP A 135 12.12 -23.23 1.08
N TYR A 136 12.86 -24.00 1.87
CA TYR A 136 13.98 -23.45 2.63
C TYR A 136 15.16 -23.08 1.73
N LEU A 137 15.36 -23.75 0.59
CA LEU A 137 16.37 -23.34 -0.39
C LEU A 137 15.97 -22.02 -1.06
N GLY A 138 14.69 -21.83 -1.37
CA GLY A 138 14.16 -20.55 -1.85
C GLY A 138 14.40 -19.42 -0.85
N LEU A 139 14.11 -19.65 0.43
CA LEU A 139 14.38 -18.67 1.50
C LEU A 139 15.88 -18.39 1.65
N ALA A 140 16.73 -19.41 1.59
CA ALA A 140 18.17 -19.23 1.70
C ALA A 140 18.75 -18.45 0.50
N TYR A 141 18.30 -18.73 -0.73
CA TYR A 141 18.66 -17.92 -1.89
C TYR A 141 18.18 -16.48 -1.77
N LEU A 142 16.95 -16.26 -1.27
CA LEU A 142 16.42 -14.93 -1.01
C LEU A 142 17.31 -14.18 -0.01
N GLY A 143 17.64 -14.80 1.12
CA GLY A 143 18.50 -14.21 2.14
C GLY A 143 19.92 -13.90 1.68
N ASP A 144 20.51 -14.73 0.82
CA ASP A 144 21.82 -14.52 0.19
C ASP A 144 21.78 -13.52 -1.00
N GLY A 145 20.60 -12.97 -1.33
CA GLY A 145 20.42 -11.99 -2.41
C GLY A 145 20.36 -12.58 -3.82
N LYS A 146 20.39 -13.92 -3.97
CA LYS A 146 20.29 -14.67 -5.23
C LYS A 146 18.85 -14.71 -5.74
N MET A 147 18.32 -13.54 -6.07
CA MET A 147 16.89 -13.34 -6.34
C MET A 147 16.36 -14.19 -7.50
N GLU A 148 17.11 -14.30 -8.59
CA GLU A 148 16.69 -15.10 -9.76
C GLU A 148 16.43 -16.57 -9.37
N LYS A 149 17.35 -17.18 -8.61
CA LYS A 149 17.19 -18.55 -8.12
C LYS A 149 16.04 -18.69 -7.12
N ALA A 150 15.86 -17.69 -6.26
CA ALA A 150 14.75 -17.67 -5.31
C ALA A 150 13.40 -17.61 -6.03
N GLN A 151 13.26 -16.70 -7.01
CA GLN A 151 12.05 -16.57 -7.83
C GLN A 151 11.75 -17.84 -8.61
N GLN A 152 12.75 -18.50 -9.20
CA GLN A 152 12.55 -19.77 -9.89
C GLN A 152 11.93 -20.83 -8.97
N LEU A 153 12.44 -20.97 -7.74
CA LEU A 153 11.86 -21.89 -6.76
C LEU A 153 10.46 -21.47 -6.30
N PHE A 154 10.23 -20.19 -6.02
CA PHE A 154 8.92 -19.74 -5.57
C PHE A 154 7.85 -19.85 -6.66
N ASN A 155 8.18 -19.55 -7.92
CA ASN A 155 7.28 -19.76 -9.06
C ASN A 155 6.99 -21.24 -9.27
N TYR A 156 7.99 -22.11 -9.08
CA TYR A 156 7.77 -23.56 -9.10
C TYR A 156 6.77 -23.97 -8.00
N ILE A 157 6.99 -23.55 -6.76
CA ILE A 157 6.09 -23.83 -5.62
C ILE A 157 4.67 -23.31 -5.89
N GLU A 158 4.54 -22.10 -6.43
CA GLU A 158 3.24 -21.51 -6.79
C GLU A 158 2.53 -22.32 -7.90
N SER A 159 3.28 -22.83 -8.87
CA SER A 159 2.71 -23.63 -9.97
C SER A 159 2.19 -25.01 -9.54
N GLN A 160 2.67 -25.54 -8.41
CA GLN A 160 2.34 -26.87 -7.92
C GLN A 160 1.27 -26.78 -6.82
N SER A 161 -0.01 -26.92 -7.17
CA SER A 161 -1.13 -26.80 -6.21
C SER A 161 -1.12 -27.84 -5.08
N ASN A 162 -0.40 -28.94 -5.27
CA ASN A 162 -0.19 -29.99 -4.26
C ASN A 162 1.05 -29.78 -3.39
N HIS A 163 1.89 -28.78 -3.68
CA HIS A 163 3.09 -28.50 -2.90
C HIS A 163 2.71 -27.97 -1.52
N LEU A 164 3.34 -28.47 -0.45
CA LEU A 164 3.01 -28.14 0.94
C LEU A 164 2.99 -26.62 1.20
N TYR A 165 3.86 -25.89 0.50
CA TYR A 165 4.06 -24.45 0.64
C TYR A 165 3.35 -23.60 -0.42
N HIS A 166 2.51 -24.18 -1.28
CA HIS A 166 1.80 -23.47 -2.34
C HIS A 166 1.05 -22.23 -1.80
N ASN A 167 0.29 -22.41 -0.72
CA ASN A 167 -0.50 -21.34 -0.10
C ASN A 167 0.33 -20.27 0.62
N GLU A 168 1.64 -20.46 0.75
CA GLU A 168 2.54 -19.46 1.35
C GLU A 168 3.03 -18.42 0.34
N ILE A 169 2.91 -18.73 -0.96
CA ILE A 169 3.13 -17.78 -2.05
C ILE A 169 1.90 -16.89 -2.21
N THR A 170 1.68 -16.06 -1.20
CA THR A 170 0.57 -15.09 -1.20
C THR A 170 0.86 -13.92 -2.14
N THR A 171 -0.19 -13.21 -2.58
CA THR A 171 -0.04 -11.96 -3.33
C THR A 171 0.86 -10.94 -2.62
N TYR A 172 0.81 -10.89 -1.28
CA TYR A 172 1.68 -10.03 -0.49
C TYR A 172 3.15 -10.46 -0.59
N PHE A 173 3.44 -11.76 -0.53
CA PHE A 173 4.80 -12.27 -0.69
C PHE A 173 5.35 -11.98 -2.09
N ASN A 174 4.56 -12.19 -3.14
CA ASN A 174 4.93 -11.83 -4.52
C ASN A 174 5.19 -10.32 -4.67
N PHE A 175 4.37 -9.49 -4.03
CA PHE A 175 4.60 -8.05 -3.99
C PHE A 175 5.93 -7.70 -3.30
N GLN A 176 6.26 -8.35 -2.17
CA GLN A 176 7.55 -8.15 -1.51
C GLN A 176 8.74 -8.55 -2.42
N LEU A 177 8.63 -9.68 -3.13
CA LEU A 177 9.67 -10.10 -4.09
C LEU A 177 9.83 -9.09 -5.22
N PHE A 178 8.72 -8.57 -5.77
CA PHE A 178 8.74 -7.54 -6.81
C PHE A 178 9.40 -6.24 -6.34
N VAL A 179 9.05 -5.75 -5.15
CA VAL A 179 9.67 -4.55 -4.56
C VAL A 179 11.18 -4.75 -4.40
N LEU A 180 11.61 -5.91 -3.91
CA LEU A 180 13.03 -6.25 -3.77
C LEU A 180 13.77 -6.37 -5.10
N GLU A 181 13.09 -6.75 -6.18
CA GLU A 181 13.68 -6.82 -7.52
C GLU A 181 13.89 -5.42 -8.12
N VAL A 182 12.90 -4.53 -7.98
CA VAL A 182 12.93 -3.16 -8.53
C VAL A 182 13.86 -2.23 -7.74
N THR A 183 14.17 -2.56 -6.48
CA THR A 183 14.99 -1.71 -5.58
C THR A 183 16.49 -2.05 -5.59
N LYS A 184 16.93 -3.02 -6.38
CA LYS A 184 18.36 -3.34 -6.59
C LYS A 184 19.04 -2.35 -7.53
#